data_AF-A0A6I6IXM0-F1
#
_entry.id   AF-A0A6I6IXM0-F1
#
_cell.length_a   1.000
_cell.length_b   1.000
_cell.length_c   1.000
_cell.angle_alpha   90.00
_cell.angle_beta   90.00
_cell.angle_gamma   90.00
#
_symmetry.space_group_name_H-M   'P 1'
#
loop_
_entity.id
_entity.type
_entity.pdbx_description
1 polymer ?
#
loop_
_entity_poly.entity_id
_entity_poly.type
_entity_poly.pdbx_seq_one_letter_code
_entity_poly.pdbx_strand_id
1 'polypeptide(L)'
;MSYGEGFVTPRVFAEALGVASLCTALQRRWWLTAALLLMATVLHPLMGLALLAVIIWLLIENIPRYLVLSAFGLLVLAGLGLTGLAPFSWVWEQMETEWFAIVRAYNPIVLLSNWGANGFASTFLKLLILIIILKKDSDPRKRLAQAALVVTALFLALSFVFADLLGNRLFIGLQLWRVLFLFALLANVMAFHAVQCVPQGRGRQFLMLALVVNLLEMAFFMTPLFSGLLGVIAAVVLWVEDRKGPILALKYRLLSSVPIFVLLLAFAAALIQILISEPPEDLMPWLKTALCVGAVILILKGSAVTAIAGGFAAVALILGLITVDVRSDWTRFTETAHPPPEELSSLLEDKTVFWDSGLQVMWFSLRRPHFYSCRQKGGMVFYRDQAVEIIRRGMVLSALNSDEFPADQTSQCPQKQDKYATLPSGKATFERVCAALPELDLIVLRSRLPGLYRAVWVAPVTVGVPLADGTLKQAQTPFFFYQCADFRS
;
A
#
# COMPACT_ATOMS: atom_id res chain seq x y z
N MET A 1 -0.05 5.34 2.31
CA MET A 1 0.51 3.99 2.49
C MET A 1 0.02 3.46 3.82
N SER A 2 -0.84 2.44 3.79
CA SER A 2 -1.16 1.66 4.97
C SER A 2 -0.04 0.64 5.22
N TYR A 3 0.24 0.32 6.47
CA TYR A 3 1.07 -0.83 6.83
C TYR A 3 0.14 -2.04 6.93
N GLY A 4 0.35 -3.03 6.06
CA GLY A 4 -0.46 -4.24 6.02
C GLY A 4 -0.89 -4.59 4.60
N GLU A 5 -0.83 -5.88 4.28
CA GLU A 5 -1.38 -6.45 3.05
C GLU A 5 -2.66 -7.22 3.39
N GLY A 6 -3.54 -7.43 2.42
CA GLY A 6 -4.84 -8.10 2.67
C GLY A 6 -4.74 -9.59 3.04
N PHE A 7 -3.51 -10.11 3.14
CA PHE A 7 -3.14 -11.45 3.58
C PHE A 7 -1.65 -11.42 3.98
N VAL A 8 -1.19 -12.46 4.67
CA VAL A 8 0.20 -12.56 5.14
C VAL A 8 1.16 -12.71 3.95
N THR A 9 2.14 -11.80 3.85
CA THR A 9 3.21 -11.87 2.86
C THR A 9 4.58 -11.67 3.50
N PRO A 10 5.68 -12.09 2.82
CA PRO A 10 7.03 -11.91 3.34
C PRO A 10 7.41 -10.46 3.65
N ARG A 11 6.71 -9.49 3.06
CA ARG A 11 7.00 -8.06 3.21
C ARG A 11 6.88 -7.58 4.65
N VAL A 12 5.81 -7.93 5.36
CA VAL A 12 5.57 -7.42 6.72
C VAL A 12 6.66 -7.90 7.68
N PHE A 13 7.10 -9.15 7.53
CA PHE A 13 8.24 -9.70 8.29
C PHE A 13 9.56 -9.02 7.93
N ALA A 14 9.81 -8.78 6.64
CA ALA A 14 11.00 -8.06 6.19
C ALA A 14 11.03 -6.60 6.69
N GLU A 15 9.89 -5.92 6.75
CA GLU A 15 9.76 -4.59 7.35
C GLU A 15 10.13 -4.64 8.84
N ALA A 16 9.55 -5.56 9.62
CA ALA A 16 9.82 -5.71 11.04
C ALA A 16 11.30 -6.02 11.34
N LEU A 17 11.89 -6.97 10.61
CA LEU A 17 13.32 -7.29 10.71
C LEU A 17 14.20 -6.11 10.28
N GLY A 18 13.77 -5.34 9.28
CA GLY A 18 14.42 -4.12 8.86
C GLY A 18 14.46 -3.04 9.94
N VAL A 19 13.34 -2.82 10.63
CA VAL A 19 13.27 -1.91 11.78
C VAL A 19 14.20 -2.38 12.90
N ALA A 20 14.17 -3.67 13.24
CA ALA A 20 15.06 -4.24 14.24
C ALA A 20 16.54 -4.08 13.86
N SER A 21 16.87 -4.31 12.58
CA SER A 21 18.22 -4.10 12.03
C SER A 21 18.68 -2.66 12.21
N LEU A 22 17.82 -1.69 11.86
CA LEU A 22 18.13 -0.26 12.05
C LEU A 22 18.33 0.11 13.52
N CYS A 23 17.49 -0.40 14.42
CA CYS A 23 17.63 -0.18 15.86
C CYS A 23 18.98 -0.71 16.39
N THR A 24 19.39 -1.91 15.98
CA THR A 24 20.69 -2.48 16.37
C THR A 24 21.87 -1.71 15.76
N ALA A 25 21.71 -1.16 14.55
CA ALA A 25 22.71 -0.31 13.89
C ALA A 25 22.94 0.97 14.68
N LEU A 26 21.86 1.62 15.15
CA LEU A 26 21.93 2.81 16.00
C LEU A 26 22.59 2.52 17.36
N GLN A 27 22.49 1.28 17.85
CA GLN A 27 23.20 0.81 19.06
C GLN A 27 24.64 0.34 18.77
N ARG A 28 25.12 0.48 17.53
CA ARG A 28 26.45 0.02 17.07
C ARG A 28 26.68 -1.50 17.22
N ARG A 29 25.61 -2.29 17.22
CA ARG A 29 25.66 -3.77 17.28
C ARG A 29 25.71 -4.36 15.87
N TRP A 30 26.80 -4.10 15.15
CA TRP A 30 26.90 -4.35 13.70
C TRP A 30 26.70 -5.81 13.27
N TRP A 31 27.07 -6.77 14.11
CA TRP A 31 26.84 -8.18 13.81
C TRP A 31 25.34 -8.54 13.82
N LEU A 32 24.57 -8.00 14.79
CA LEU A 32 23.11 -8.17 14.83
C LEU A 32 22.45 -7.45 13.66
N THR A 33 22.93 -6.25 13.33
CA THR A 33 22.49 -5.49 12.16
C THR A 33 22.65 -6.31 10.89
N ALA A 34 23.84 -6.89 10.67
CA ALA A 34 24.12 -7.72 9.50
C ALA A 34 23.22 -8.96 9.45
N ALA A 35 23.05 -9.67 10.58
CA ALA A 35 22.19 -10.86 10.65
C ALA A 35 20.72 -10.54 10.35
N LEU A 36 20.16 -9.50 10.99
CA LEU A 36 18.78 -9.05 10.78
C LEU A 36 18.54 -8.52 9.37
N LEU A 37 19.51 -7.76 8.84
CA LEU A 37 19.45 -7.27 7.46
C LEU A 37 19.48 -8.43 6.45
N LEU A 38 20.34 -9.43 6.67
CA LEU A 38 20.41 -10.61 5.82
C LEU A 38 19.07 -11.37 5.84
N MET A 39 18.50 -11.60 7.02
CA MET A 39 17.18 -12.23 7.14
C MET A 39 16.09 -11.43 6.41
N ALA A 40 16.05 -10.10 6.59
CA ALA A 40 15.11 -9.23 5.87
C ALA A 40 15.30 -9.30 4.35
N THR A 41 16.55 -9.37 3.88
CA THR A 41 16.91 -9.44 2.46
C THR A 41 16.52 -10.79 1.85
N VAL A 42 16.71 -11.89 2.58
CA VAL A 42 16.29 -13.24 2.15
C VAL A 42 14.78 -13.32 2.02
N LEU A 43 14.03 -12.75 2.97
CA LEU A 43 12.56 -12.72 2.91
C LEU A 43 12.04 -11.80 1.80
N HIS A 44 12.65 -10.63 1.64
CA HIS A 44 12.22 -9.65 0.65
C HIS A 44 13.40 -8.79 0.15
N PRO A 45 14.08 -9.20 -0.95
CA PRO A 45 15.31 -8.57 -1.41
C PRO A 45 15.19 -7.06 -1.65
N LEU A 46 14.06 -6.60 -2.21
CA LEU A 46 13.83 -5.18 -2.50
C LEU A 46 13.78 -4.30 -1.22
N MET A 47 13.19 -4.82 -0.14
CA MET A 47 13.13 -4.11 1.15
C MET A 47 14.50 -4.13 1.82
N GLY A 48 15.18 -5.28 1.75
CA GLY A 48 16.57 -5.44 2.20
C GLY A 48 17.53 -4.47 1.52
N LEU A 49 17.40 -4.25 0.20
CA LEU A 49 18.22 -3.29 -0.55
C LEU A 49 18.05 -1.84 -0.04
N ALA A 50 16.81 -1.40 0.18
CA ALA A 50 16.54 -0.07 0.73
C ALA A 50 17.14 0.10 2.14
N LEU A 51 17.01 -0.92 3.00
CA LEU A 51 17.61 -0.94 4.33
C LEU A 51 19.14 -0.93 4.29
N LEU A 52 19.73 -1.75 3.43
CA LEU A 52 21.17 -1.83 3.23
C LEU A 52 21.72 -0.45 2.82
N ALA A 53 21.08 0.24 1.89
CA ALA A 53 21.48 1.58 1.47
C ALA A 53 21.47 2.59 2.64
N VAL A 54 20.44 2.56 3.49
CA VAL A 54 20.38 3.40 4.70
C VAL A 54 21.48 3.03 5.70
N ILE A 55 21.74 1.75 5.94
CA ILE A 55 22.78 1.29 6.88
C ILE A 55 24.19 1.64 6.37
N ILE A 56 24.46 1.45 5.07
CA ILE A 56 25.72 1.86 4.44
C ILE A 56 25.94 3.36 4.60
N TRP A 57 24.90 4.17 4.41
CA TRP A 57 24.97 5.61 4.64
C TRP A 57 25.37 5.94 6.08
N LEU A 58 24.73 5.29 7.06
CA LEU A 58 25.02 5.48 8.49
C LEU A 58 26.45 5.05 8.87
N LEU A 59 27.07 4.14 8.12
CA LEU A 59 28.45 3.69 8.36
C LEU A 59 29.50 4.63 7.79
N ILE A 60 29.24 5.22 6.63
CA ILE A 60 30.26 5.94 5.85
C ILE A 60 30.28 7.43 6.14
N GLU A 61 29.10 8.01 6.38
CA GLU A 61 28.92 9.42 6.77
C GLU A 61 29.54 10.43 5.78
N ASN A 62 29.79 10.00 4.54
CA ASN A 62 30.51 10.77 3.54
C ASN A 62 29.99 10.44 2.13
N ILE A 63 29.47 11.45 1.42
CA ILE A 63 28.89 11.31 0.08
C ILE A 63 29.88 10.69 -0.92
N PRO A 64 31.12 11.22 -1.11
CA PRO A 64 32.10 10.63 -2.00
C PRO A 64 32.31 9.13 -1.79
N ARG A 65 32.52 8.68 -0.55
CA ARG A 65 32.71 7.25 -0.25
C ARG A 65 31.45 6.42 -0.51
N TYR A 66 30.28 6.96 -0.20
CA TYR A 66 28.99 6.33 -0.50
C TYR A 66 28.81 6.16 -2.02
N LEU A 67 29.16 7.17 -2.80
CA LEU A 67 29.13 7.12 -4.27
C LEU A 67 30.12 6.10 -4.82
N VAL A 68 31.32 5.98 -4.26
CA VAL A 68 32.30 4.95 -4.66
C VAL A 68 31.75 3.55 -4.41
N LEU A 69 31.15 3.27 -3.24
CA LEU A 69 30.53 1.97 -2.99
C LEU A 69 29.30 1.73 -3.86
N SER A 70 28.52 2.78 -4.14
CA SER A 70 27.38 2.69 -5.06
C SER A 70 27.86 2.36 -6.47
N ALA A 71 28.93 3.00 -6.94
CA ALA A 71 29.56 2.71 -8.23
C ALA A 71 30.10 1.28 -8.27
N PHE A 72 30.73 0.81 -7.20
CA PHE A 72 31.14 -0.59 -7.07
C PHE A 72 29.96 -1.55 -7.15
N GLY A 73 28.85 -1.26 -6.44
CA GLY A 73 27.63 -2.05 -6.53
C GLY A 73 27.03 -2.07 -7.95
N LEU A 74 27.07 -0.95 -8.66
CA LEU A 74 26.67 -0.88 -10.07
C LEU A 74 27.60 -1.69 -10.99
N LEU A 75 28.91 -1.70 -10.74
CA LEU A 75 29.86 -2.53 -11.48
C LEU A 75 29.61 -4.02 -11.23
N VAL A 76 29.32 -4.41 -9.98
CA VAL A 76 28.93 -5.79 -9.65
C VAL A 76 27.62 -6.15 -10.36
N LEU A 77 26.61 -5.28 -10.33
CA LEU A 77 25.35 -5.50 -11.04
C LEU A 77 25.56 -5.63 -12.55
N ALA A 78 26.39 -4.77 -13.15
CA ALA A 78 26.72 -4.85 -14.58
C ALA A 78 27.45 -6.15 -14.90
N GLY A 79 28.45 -6.54 -14.09
CA GLY A 79 29.18 -7.81 -14.23
C GLY A 79 28.26 -9.03 -14.12
N LEU A 80 27.34 -9.03 -13.15
CA LEU A 80 26.30 -10.06 -13.03
C LEU A 80 25.35 -10.05 -14.22
N GLY A 81 25.00 -8.87 -14.76
CA GLY A 81 24.18 -8.75 -15.95
C GLY A 81 24.82 -9.40 -17.18
N LEU A 82 26.15 -9.37 -17.30
CA LEU A 82 26.88 -10.05 -18.37
C LEU A 82 26.84 -11.58 -18.30
N THR A 83 26.45 -12.16 -17.15
CA THR A 83 26.31 -13.63 -17.01
C THR A 83 25.07 -14.19 -17.73
N GLY A 84 24.14 -13.33 -18.15
CA GLY A 84 22.86 -13.76 -18.73
C GLY A 84 21.86 -14.34 -17.72
N LEU A 85 22.19 -14.36 -16.41
CA LEU A 85 21.31 -14.87 -15.37
C LEU A 85 20.25 -13.84 -14.98
N ALA A 86 18.97 -14.23 -15.03
CA ALA A 86 17.88 -13.42 -14.49
C ALA A 86 17.92 -13.40 -12.94
N PRO A 87 17.53 -12.27 -12.30
CA PRO A 87 17.05 -11.03 -12.90
C PRO A 87 18.19 -10.06 -13.32
N PHE A 88 19.46 -10.42 -13.17
CA PHE A 88 20.58 -9.49 -13.42
C PHE A 88 20.74 -9.12 -14.89
N SER A 89 20.49 -10.05 -15.82
CA SER A 89 20.53 -9.77 -17.27
C SER A 89 19.58 -8.63 -17.68
N TRP A 90 18.50 -8.44 -16.93
CA TRP A 90 17.48 -7.42 -17.20
C TRP A 90 18.01 -5.99 -17.11
N VAL A 91 19.20 -5.77 -16.55
CA VAL A 91 19.85 -4.43 -16.55
C VAL A 91 20.10 -3.92 -17.98
N TRP A 92 20.29 -4.84 -18.94
CA TRP A 92 20.50 -4.53 -20.36
C TRP A 92 19.21 -4.60 -21.20
N GLU A 93 18.09 -4.99 -20.60
CA GLU A 93 16.82 -5.21 -21.31
C GLU A 93 15.86 -4.03 -21.10
N GLN A 94 15.29 -3.54 -22.20
CA GLN A 94 14.12 -2.68 -22.15
C GLN A 94 12.85 -3.53 -22.15
N MET A 95 11.83 -3.09 -21.42
CA MET A 95 10.51 -3.69 -21.46
C MET A 95 9.91 -3.43 -22.85
N GLU A 96 9.44 -4.49 -23.50
CA GLU A 96 8.77 -4.38 -24.81
C GLU A 96 7.61 -3.39 -24.75
N THR A 97 7.38 -2.63 -25.83
CA THR A 97 6.39 -1.55 -25.88
C THR A 97 4.98 -1.99 -25.49
N GLU A 98 4.50 -3.14 -25.99
CA GLU A 98 3.17 -3.66 -25.63
C GLU A 98 3.10 -4.00 -24.14
N TRP A 99 4.11 -4.71 -23.63
CA TRP A 99 4.21 -5.08 -22.23
C TRP A 99 4.29 -3.86 -21.31
N PHE A 100 5.09 -2.86 -21.68
CA PHE A 100 5.23 -1.61 -20.93
C PHE A 100 3.92 -0.81 -20.92
N ALA A 101 3.17 -0.80 -22.02
CA ALA A 101 1.85 -0.16 -22.08
C ALA A 101 0.86 -0.84 -21.11
N ILE A 102 0.89 -2.18 -21.04
CA ILE A 102 0.10 -2.95 -20.07
C ILE A 102 0.49 -2.59 -18.63
N VAL A 103 1.80 -2.57 -18.30
CA VAL A 103 2.28 -2.18 -16.97
C VAL A 103 1.87 -0.75 -16.62
N ARG A 104 1.99 0.19 -17.55
CA ARG A 104 1.62 1.60 -17.37
C ARG A 104 0.12 1.77 -17.08
N ALA A 105 -0.74 1.01 -17.75
CA ALA A 105 -2.18 1.07 -17.59
C ALA A 105 -2.66 0.39 -16.30
N TYR A 106 -2.16 -0.81 -16.01
CA TYR A 106 -2.70 -1.67 -14.95
C TYR A 106 -1.81 -1.77 -13.71
N ASN A 107 -0.63 -1.16 -13.68
CA ASN A 107 0.19 -1.03 -12.48
C ASN A 107 0.91 0.33 -12.43
N PRO A 108 0.16 1.46 -12.47
CA PRO A 108 0.75 2.79 -12.62
C PRO A 108 1.65 3.19 -11.44
N ILE A 109 1.51 2.57 -10.27
CA ILE A 109 2.31 2.92 -9.08
C ILE A 109 3.80 2.60 -9.25
N VAL A 110 4.19 1.70 -10.17
CA VAL A 110 5.61 1.42 -10.43
C VAL A 110 6.32 2.52 -11.23
N LEU A 111 5.55 3.45 -11.81
CA LEU A 111 6.04 4.57 -12.60
C LEU A 111 5.75 5.88 -11.87
N LEU A 112 6.78 6.63 -11.49
CA LEU A 112 6.64 7.90 -10.77
C LEU A 112 5.88 8.96 -11.58
N SER A 113 5.98 8.93 -12.92
CA SER A 113 5.24 9.82 -13.82
C SER A 113 3.72 9.66 -13.70
N ASN A 114 3.26 8.51 -13.20
CA ASN A 114 1.84 8.15 -13.13
C ASN A 114 1.25 8.34 -11.71
N TRP A 115 2.03 8.82 -10.75
CA TRP A 115 1.56 9.00 -9.37
C TRP A 115 0.52 10.11 -9.20
N GLY A 116 0.47 11.06 -10.14
CA GLY A 116 -0.36 12.25 -10.04
C GLY A 116 -0.09 13.08 -8.78
N ALA A 117 -0.92 14.08 -8.51
CA ALA A 117 -0.77 14.93 -7.33
C ALA A 117 -0.93 14.13 -6.01
N ASN A 118 -1.81 13.12 -6.02
CA ASN A 118 -2.13 12.31 -4.85
C ASN A 118 -0.92 11.49 -4.34
N GLY A 119 -0.17 10.87 -5.25
CA GLY A 119 1.02 10.11 -4.88
C GLY A 119 2.08 11.01 -4.22
N PHE A 120 2.36 12.17 -4.80
CA PHE A 120 3.32 13.12 -4.23
C PHE A 120 2.84 13.76 -2.93
N ALA A 121 1.55 14.14 -2.83
CA ALA A 121 0.97 14.69 -1.60
C ALA A 121 1.19 13.76 -0.40
N SER A 122 1.12 12.44 -0.62
CA SER A 122 1.37 11.44 0.42
C SER A 122 2.77 11.40 1.01
N THR A 123 3.73 12.03 0.35
CA THR A 123 5.13 12.11 0.79
C THR A 123 5.48 13.47 1.40
N PHE A 124 4.72 14.53 1.12
CA PHE A 124 5.12 15.90 1.43
C PHE A 124 5.29 16.18 2.93
N LEU A 125 4.29 15.82 3.75
CA LEU A 125 4.37 16.03 5.20
C LEU A 125 5.57 15.28 5.82
N LYS A 126 5.84 14.07 5.32
CA LYS A 126 6.96 13.24 5.77
C LYS A 126 8.31 13.88 5.38
N LEU A 127 8.39 14.43 4.18
CA LEU A 127 9.55 15.21 3.71
C LEU A 127 9.81 16.39 4.64
N LEU A 128 8.77 17.16 4.96
CA LEU A 128 8.88 18.32 5.85
C LEU A 128 9.38 17.92 7.24
N ILE A 129 8.84 16.87 7.83
CA ILE A 129 9.28 16.36 9.14
C ILE A 129 10.78 16.04 9.11
N LEU A 130 11.24 15.26 8.13
CA LEU A 130 12.66 14.89 8.04
C LEU A 130 13.56 16.11 7.77
N ILE A 131 13.11 17.10 7.00
CA ILE A 131 13.85 18.35 6.78
C ILE A 131 13.96 19.15 8.09
N ILE A 132 12.91 19.22 8.90
CA ILE A 132 12.95 19.90 10.21
C ILE A 132 13.98 19.22 11.11
N ILE A 133 13.95 17.89 11.22
CA ILE A 133 14.93 17.12 11.99
C ILE A 133 16.35 17.37 11.49
N LEU A 134 16.57 17.27 10.17
CA LEU A 134 17.86 17.51 9.54
C LEU A 134 18.44 18.89 9.89
N LYS A 135 17.59 19.92 9.98
CA LYS A 135 18.00 21.31 10.21
C LYS A 135 18.13 21.69 11.69
N LYS A 136 17.29 21.14 12.56
CA LYS A 136 17.10 21.66 13.93
C LYS A 136 17.50 20.67 15.04
N ASP A 137 17.79 19.41 14.72
CA ASP A 137 18.08 18.38 15.72
C ASP A 137 19.59 18.08 15.87
N SER A 138 19.90 17.33 16.93
CA SER A 138 21.21 16.76 17.25
C SER A 138 21.65 15.64 16.30
N ASP A 139 22.95 15.30 16.39
CA ASP A 139 23.67 14.48 15.43
C ASP A 139 23.05 13.10 15.09
N PRO A 140 22.63 12.23 16.03
CA PRO A 140 22.18 10.88 15.65
C PRO A 140 20.86 10.87 14.86
N ARG A 141 19.88 11.70 15.25
CA ARG A 141 18.58 11.80 14.55
C ARG A 141 18.72 12.57 13.25
N LYS A 142 19.54 13.62 13.24
CA LYS A 142 19.92 14.36 12.03
C LYS A 142 20.54 13.43 10.98
N ARG A 143 21.50 12.57 11.37
CA ARG A 143 22.12 11.57 10.49
C ARG A 143 21.11 10.60 9.91
N LEU A 144 20.19 10.11 10.73
CA LEU A 144 19.15 9.19 10.27
C LEU A 144 18.16 9.86 9.31
N ALA A 145 17.75 11.11 9.59
CA ALA A 145 16.93 11.89 8.67
C ALA A 145 17.67 12.16 7.35
N GLN A 146 18.97 12.48 7.41
CA GLN A 146 19.80 12.66 6.22
C GLN A 146 19.87 11.37 5.39
N ALA A 147 20.12 10.23 6.02
CA ALA A 147 20.16 8.93 5.37
C ALA A 147 18.86 8.64 4.62
N ALA A 148 17.73 8.80 5.32
CA ALA A 148 16.40 8.59 4.75
C ALA A 148 16.14 9.50 3.54
N LEU A 149 16.45 10.80 3.66
CA LEU A 149 16.27 11.78 2.59
C LEU A 149 17.13 11.45 1.36
N VAL A 150 18.42 11.21 1.55
CA VAL A 150 19.37 10.98 0.45
C VAL A 150 19.10 9.66 -0.26
N VAL A 151 18.92 8.57 0.48
CA VAL A 151 18.65 7.24 -0.10
C VAL A 151 17.32 7.24 -0.84
N THR A 152 16.27 7.84 -0.25
CA THR A 152 14.96 7.96 -0.91
C THR A 152 15.07 8.78 -2.20
N ALA A 153 15.73 9.94 -2.16
CA ALA A 153 15.90 10.79 -3.33
C ALA A 153 16.65 10.06 -4.47
N LEU A 154 17.72 9.34 -4.14
CA LEU A 154 18.47 8.53 -5.10
C LEU A 154 17.61 7.43 -5.72
N PHE A 155 16.87 6.67 -4.91
CA PHE A 155 16.05 5.56 -5.40
C PHE A 155 14.87 6.05 -6.25
N LEU A 156 14.24 7.17 -5.87
CA LEU A 156 13.20 7.79 -6.70
C LEU A 156 13.78 8.36 -8.00
N ALA A 157 14.96 8.98 -7.97
CA ALA A 157 15.62 9.46 -9.18
C ALA A 157 15.98 8.30 -10.13
N LEU A 158 16.53 7.19 -9.59
CA LEU A 158 16.81 5.99 -10.37
C LEU A 158 15.53 5.35 -10.92
N SER A 159 14.45 5.30 -10.14
CA SER A 159 13.15 4.84 -10.62
C SER A 159 12.67 5.71 -11.78
N PHE A 160 12.67 7.03 -11.63
CA PHE A 160 12.25 7.93 -12.69
C PHE A 160 13.09 7.79 -13.97
N VAL A 161 14.42 7.80 -13.85
CA VAL A 161 15.29 7.73 -15.01
C VAL A 161 15.20 6.37 -15.70
N PHE A 162 15.38 5.28 -14.95
CA PHE A 162 15.50 3.97 -15.57
C PHE A 162 14.17 3.27 -15.82
N ALA A 163 13.18 3.38 -14.91
CA ALA A 163 11.87 2.78 -15.12
C ALA A 163 10.96 3.66 -15.99
N ASP A 164 10.80 4.95 -15.66
CA ASP A 164 9.85 5.80 -16.38
C ASP A 164 10.36 6.26 -17.76
N LEU A 165 11.58 6.78 -17.85
CA LEU A 165 12.10 7.34 -19.11
C LEU A 165 12.68 6.26 -20.04
N LEU A 166 13.44 5.31 -19.50
CA LEU A 166 14.14 4.30 -20.29
C LEU A 166 13.37 2.97 -20.42
N GLY A 167 12.27 2.78 -19.68
CA GLY A 167 11.49 1.54 -19.72
C GLY A 167 12.32 0.30 -19.33
N ASN A 168 13.37 0.45 -18.52
CA ASN A 168 14.29 -0.64 -18.21
C ASN A 168 13.60 -1.72 -17.36
N ARG A 169 13.70 -2.97 -17.81
CA ARG A 169 13.00 -4.11 -17.21
C ARG A 169 13.40 -4.33 -15.75
N LEU A 170 14.70 -4.27 -15.44
CA LEU A 170 15.18 -4.47 -14.08
C LEU A 170 14.64 -3.40 -13.14
N PHE A 171 14.76 -2.13 -13.49
CA PHE A 171 14.36 -1.03 -12.60
C PHE A 171 12.84 -0.97 -12.37
N ILE A 172 12.04 -1.33 -13.38
CA ILE A 172 10.58 -1.50 -13.21
C ILE A 172 10.30 -2.64 -12.22
N GLY A 173 10.96 -3.79 -12.38
CA GLY A 173 10.82 -4.94 -11.49
C GLY A 173 11.33 -4.70 -10.07
N LEU A 174 12.39 -3.91 -9.89
CA LEU A 174 12.94 -3.57 -8.58
C LEU A 174 12.02 -2.67 -7.76
N GLN A 175 11.08 -1.97 -8.38
CA GLN A 175 10.10 -1.10 -7.71
C GLN A 175 10.76 -0.19 -6.65
N LEU A 176 11.82 0.54 -7.04
CA LEU A 176 12.69 1.28 -6.11
C LEU A 176 11.94 2.30 -5.24
N TRP A 177 10.77 2.75 -5.67
CA TRP A 177 9.85 3.57 -4.86
C TRP A 177 9.48 2.96 -3.51
N ARG A 178 9.59 1.62 -3.35
CA ARG A 178 9.34 0.93 -2.07
C ARG A 178 10.20 1.47 -0.94
N VAL A 179 11.34 2.08 -1.21
CA VAL A 179 12.16 2.83 -0.22
C VAL A 179 11.35 3.80 0.64
N LEU A 180 10.21 4.29 0.12
CA LEU A 180 9.29 5.17 0.84
C LEU A 180 8.76 4.58 2.14
N PHE A 181 8.82 3.26 2.35
CA PHE A 181 8.47 2.65 3.63
C PHE A 181 9.39 3.16 4.76
N LEU A 182 10.71 3.21 4.55
CA LEU A 182 11.67 3.72 5.54
C LEU A 182 11.49 5.23 5.74
N PHE A 183 11.32 5.94 4.64
CA PHE A 183 11.03 7.37 4.65
C PHE A 183 9.79 7.69 5.50
N ALA A 184 8.69 6.98 5.28
CA ALA A 184 7.45 7.15 6.01
C ALA A 184 7.58 6.72 7.47
N LEU A 185 8.20 5.57 7.73
CA LEU A 185 8.44 5.07 9.08
C LEU A 185 9.22 6.08 9.91
N LEU A 186 10.37 6.54 9.41
CA LEU A 186 11.24 7.45 10.13
C LEU A 186 10.59 8.81 10.33
N ALA A 187 9.91 9.34 9.32
CA ALA A 187 9.15 10.57 9.47
C ALA A 187 8.05 10.43 10.53
N ASN A 188 7.30 9.33 10.54
CA ASN A 188 6.23 9.13 11.52
C ASN A 188 6.78 8.99 12.95
N VAL A 189 7.87 8.23 13.14
CA VAL A 189 8.53 8.08 14.46
C VAL A 189 9.10 9.42 14.95
N MET A 190 9.62 10.25 14.06
CA MET A 190 10.21 11.55 14.39
C MET A 190 9.21 12.72 14.39
N ALA A 191 7.96 12.50 13.97
CA ALA A 191 6.97 13.55 13.76
C ALA A 191 6.78 14.42 15.00
N PHE A 192 6.65 13.79 16.16
CA PHE A 192 6.52 14.51 17.42
C PHE A 192 7.79 15.29 17.79
N HIS A 193 8.95 14.65 17.66
CA HIS A 193 10.22 15.32 17.95
C HIS A 193 10.44 16.55 17.05
N ALA A 194 10.03 16.47 15.78
CA ALA A 194 10.07 17.62 14.87
C ALA A 194 9.22 18.81 15.38
N VAL A 195 8.05 18.54 15.99
CA VAL A 195 7.23 19.56 16.66
C VAL A 195 7.93 20.18 17.87
N GLN A 196 8.73 19.39 18.61
CA GLN A 196 9.51 19.90 19.74
C GLN A 196 10.72 20.73 19.30
N CYS A 197 11.33 20.40 18.16
CA CYS A 197 12.47 21.12 17.60
C CYS A 197 12.11 22.52 17.06
N VAL A 198 10.83 22.79 16.77
CA VAL A 198 10.40 24.10 16.27
C VAL A 198 10.03 25.04 17.42
N PRO A 199 10.40 26.34 17.35
CA PRO A 199 10.00 27.33 18.34
C PRO A 199 8.49 27.39 18.52
N GLN A 200 8.04 27.84 19.70
CA GLN A 200 6.63 28.12 19.94
C GLN A 200 6.16 29.24 19.00
N GLY A 201 5.05 29.02 18.29
CA GLY A 201 4.54 29.93 17.27
C GLY A 201 3.41 29.31 16.45
N ARG A 202 2.89 30.05 15.47
CA ARG A 202 1.82 29.51 14.60
C ARG A 202 2.34 28.42 13.67
N GLY A 203 3.60 28.50 13.23
CA GLY A 203 4.19 27.45 12.40
C GLY A 203 4.17 26.09 13.10
N ARG A 204 4.48 26.05 14.40
CA ARG A 204 4.35 24.84 15.22
C ARG A 204 2.89 24.38 15.35
N GLN A 205 1.95 25.29 15.56
CA GLN A 205 0.51 24.98 15.64
C GLN A 205 0.00 24.35 14.34
N PHE A 206 0.39 24.89 13.18
CA PHE A 206 0.00 24.36 11.89
C PHE A 206 0.66 23.03 11.57
N LEU A 207 1.91 22.82 12.00
CA LEU A 207 2.55 21.50 11.91
C LEU A 207 1.78 20.46 12.75
N MET A 208 1.41 20.80 13.99
CA MET A 208 0.59 19.92 14.83
C MET A 208 -0.77 19.63 14.19
N LEU A 209 -1.44 20.65 13.66
CA LEU A 209 -2.70 20.50 12.93
C LEU A 209 -2.53 19.58 11.71
N ALA A 210 -1.46 19.74 10.93
CA ALA A 210 -1.16 18.88 9.80
C ALA A 210 -0.99 17.41 10.22
N LEU A 211 -0.33 17.14 11.34
CA LEU A 211 -0.20 15.78 11.89
C LEU A 211 -1.55 15.21 12.32
N VAL A 212 -2.40 15.98 13.01
CA VAL A 212 -3.74 15.54 13.42
C VAL A 212 -4.61 15.24 12.20
N VAL A 213 -4.61 16.13 11.20
CA VAL A 213 -5.33 15.89 9.94
C VAL A 213 -4.78 14.66 9.22
N ASN A 214 -3.45 14.44 9.22
CA ASN A 214 -2.86 13.25 8.61
C ASN A 214 -3.35 11.96 9.29
N LEU A 215 -3.45 11.95 10.61
CA LEU A 215 -3.95 10.81 11.37
C LEU A 215 -5.41 10.52 11.03
N LEU A 216 -6.24 11.54 10.92
CA LEU A 216 -7.64 11.39 10.51
C LEU A 216 -7.74 10.91 9.07
N GLU A 217 -7.00 11.51 8.13
CA GLU A 217 -6.95 11.04 6.74
C GLU A 217 -6.60 9.55 6.66
N MET A 218 -5.58 9.11 7.40
CA MET A 218 -5.19 7.69 7.43
C MET A 218 -6.22 6.80 8.12
N ALA A 219 -6.91 7.28 9.16
CA ALA A 219 -7.96 6.53 9.85
C ALA A 219 -9.18 6.27 8.97
N PHE A 220 -9.47 7.21 8.06
CA PHE A 220 -10.59 7.14 7.10
C PHE A 220 -10.13 6.78 5.68
N PHE A 221 -8.95 6.18 5.54
CA PHE A 221 -8.39 5.73 4.24
C PHE A 221 -8.34 6.83 3.15
N MET A 222 -8.33 8.10 3.55
CA MET A 222 -8.20 9.22 2.64
C MET A 222 -6.76 9.37 2.16
N THR A 223 -6.62 9.84 0.91
CA THR A 223 -5.33 10.34 0.44
C THR A 223 -4.93 11.55 1.30
N PRO A 224 -3.70 11.61 1.84
CA PRO A 224 -3.27 12.66 2.76
C PRO A 224 -2.97 14.01 2.08
N LEU A 225 -3.94 14.54 1.33
CA LEU A 225 -3.82 15.78 0.57
C LEU A 225 -3.87 17.00 1.49
N PHE A 226 -4.83 17.03 2.41
CA PHE A 226 -5.06 18.18 3.30
C PHE A 226 -3.90 18.33 4.29
N SER A 227 -3.42 17.24 4.87
CA SER A 227 -2.25 17.28 5.75
C SER A 227 -0.97 17.66 5.01
N GLY A 228 -0.80 17.24 3.76
CA GLY A 228 0.29 17.69 2.89
C GLY A 228 0.29 19.20 2.69
N LEU A 229 -0.87 19.77 2.30
CA LEU A 229 -1.04 21.22 2.10
C LEU A 229 -0.87 22.03 3.39
N LEU A 230 -1.41 21.55 4.52
CA LEU A 230 -1.18 22.17 5.83
C LEU A 230 0.30 22.14 6.22
N GLY A 231 1.02 21.06 5.86
CA GLY A 231 2.47 20.97 5.98
C GLY A 231 3.18 22.08 5.19
N VAL A 232 2.78 22.33 3.93
CA VAL A 232 3.35 23.43 3.12
C VAL A 232 3.17 24.77 3.83
N ILE A 233 1.95 25.06 4.31
CA ILE A 233 1.64 26.30 5.02
C ILE A 233 2.47 26.40 6.29
N ALA A 234 2.59 25.32 7.06
CA ALA A 234 3.44 25.27 8.25
C ALA A 234 4.90 25.57 7.92
N ALA A 235 5.45 24.98 6.85
CA ALA A 235 6.82 25.22 6.41
C ALA A 235 7.08 26.68 6.03
N VAL A 236 6.16 27.31 5.30
CA VAL A 236 6.24 28.72 4.91
C VAL A 236 6.20 29.63 6.15
N VAL A 237 5.27 29.37 7.08
CA VAL A 237 5.14 30.16 8.32
C VAL A 237 6.38 30.00 9.19
N LEU A 238 6.89 28.77 9.36
CA LEU A 238 8.14 28.52 10.09
C LEU A 238 9.32 29.27 9.47
N TRP A 239 9.43 29.26 8.14
CA TRP A 239 10.50 29.99 7.43
C TRP A 239 10.39 31.50 7.62
N VAL A 240 9.18 32.07 7.59
CA VAL A 240 8.95 33.49 7.83
C VAL A 240 9.26 33.86 9.29
N GLU A 241 8.80 33.07 10.25
CA GLU A 241 9.05 33.28 11.69
C GLU A 241 10.55 33.22 12.02
N ASP A 242 11.31 32.34 11.36
CA ASP A 242 12.77 32.19 11.52
C ASP A 242 13.56 33.38 10.91
N ARG A 243 13.03 34.05 9.86
CA ARG A 243 13.78 35.06 9.08
C ARG A 243 13.37 36.51 9.27
N LYS A 244 12.07 36.82 9.44
CA LYS A 244 11.53 38.18 9.24
C LYS A 244 11.09 38.91 10.51
N GLY A 245 11.37 38.35 11.69
CA GLY A 245 11.03 38.96 12.97
C GLY A 245 9.52 39.02 13.25
N PRO A 246 9.12 39.54 14.43
CA PRO A 246 7.77 39.37 14.98
C PRO A 246 6.67 40.14 14.21
N ILE A 247 6.99 41.29 13.60
CA ILE A 247 6.01 42.16 12.94
C ILE A 247 5.55 41.56 11.61
N LEU A 248 6.48 41.09 10.76
CA LEU A 248 6.09 40.41 9.52
C LEU A 248 5.42 39.08 9.83
N ALA A 249 5.87 38.37 10.86
CA ALA A 249 5.19 37.16 11.33
C ALA A 249 3.70 37.42 11.61
N LEU A 250 3.33 38.54 12.24
CA LEU A 250 1.91 38.87 12.50
C LEU A 250 1.06 39.02 11.22
N LYS A 251 1.57 39.66 10.17
CA LYS A 251 0.84 39.80 8.89
C LYS A 251 0.64 38.45 8.22
N TYR A 252 1.70 37.64 8.11
CA TYR A 252 1.62 36.32 7.51
C TYR A 252 0.75 35.36 8.34
N ARG A 253 0.73 35.54 9.66
CA ARG A 253 -0.17 34.81 10.56
C ARG A 253 -1.63 35.03 10.19
N LEU A 254 -2.08 36.27 9.96
CA LEU A 254 -3.46 36.56 9.54
C LEU A 254 -3.76 36.03 8.13
N LEU A 255 -2.85 36.24 7.19
CA LEU A 255 -2.97 35.76 5.81
C LEU A 255 -3.06 34.23 5.72
N SER A 256 -2.33 33.50 6.57
CA SER A 256 -2.35 32.03 6.61
C SER A 256 -3.63 31.44 7.22
N SER A 257 -4.39 32.20 8.01
CA SER A 257 -5.61 31.68 8.66
C SER A 257 -6.73 31.37 7.67
N VAL A 258 -6.87 32.17 6.61
CA VAL A 258 -7.90 32.00 5.57
C VAL A 258 -7.74 30.68 4.81
N PRO A 259 -6.59 30.36 4.18
CA PRO A 259 -6.44 29.10 3.46
C PRO A 259 -6.54 27.89 4.39
N ILE A 260 -6.09 27.99 5.64
CA ILE A 260 -6.26 26.90 6.62
C ILE A 260 -7.74 26.67 6.93
N PHE A 261 -8.51 27.74 7.16
CA PHE A 261 -9.95 27.61 7.41
C PHE A 261 -10.66 26.96 6.22
N VAL A 262 -10.35 27.38 4.99
CA VAL A 262 -10.90 26.76 3.77
C VAL A 262 -10.51 25.29 3.67
N LEU A 263 -9.24 24.94 3.95
CA LEU A 263 -8.78 23.54 3.94
C LEU A 263 -9.49 22.69 5.00
N LEU A 264 -9.71 23.23 6.20
CA LEU A 264 -10.42 22.52 7.27
C LEU A 264 -11.90 22.31 6.95
N LEU A 265 -12.56 23.30 6.33
CA LEU A 265 -13.93 23.14 5.85
C LEU A 265 -14.02 22.07 4.76
N ALA A 266 -13.11 22.09 3.79
CA ALA A 266 -13.06 21.09 2.72
C ALA A 266 -12.77 19.68 3.28
N PHE A 267 -11.87 19.57 4.24
CA PHE A 267 -11.59 18.33 4.95
C PHE A 267 -12.83 17.82 5.73
N ALA A 268 -13.51 18.71 6.47
CA ALA A 268 -14.71 18.35 7.21
C ALA A 268 -15.83 17.88 6.26
N ALA A 269 -16.02 18.55 5.13
CA ALA A 269 -16.98 18.13 4.11
C ALA A 269 -16.64 16.76 3.52
N ALA A 270 -15.36 16.51 3.19
CA ALA A 270 -14.91 15.21 2.71
C ALA A 270 -15.12 14.09 3.74
N LEU A 271 -14.82 14.37 5.02
CA LEU A 271 -15.02 13.42 6.11
C LEU A 271 -16.51 13.12 6.32
N ILE A 272 -17.38 14.13 6.30
CA ILE A 272 -18.84 13.96 6.39
C ILE A 272 -19.33 13.12 5.22
N GLN A 273 -18.85 13.37 4.00
CA GLN A 273 -19.23 12.59 2.83
C GLN A 273 -18.88 11.12 3.01
N ILE A 274 -17.66 10.80 3.49
CA ILE A 274 -17.23 9.42 3.76
C ILE A 274 -18.10 8.77 4.83
N LEU A 275 -18.36 9.47 5.93
CA LEU A 275 -19.20 8.96 7.03
C LEU A 275 -20.65 8.71 6.59
N ILE A 276 -21.16 9.46 5.62
CA ILE A 276 -22.49 9.26 5.05
C ILE A 276 -22.50 8.11 4.04
N SER A 277 -21.47 7.99 3.20
CA SER A 277 -21.43 6.99 2.13
C SER A 277 -21.03 5.60 2.60
N GLU A 278 -20.12 5.54 3.58
CA GLU A 278 -19.55 4.31 4.11
C GLU A 278 -19.42 4.44 5.64
N PRO A 279 -20.53 4.35 6.39
CA PRO A 279 -20.46 4.38 7.83
C PRO A 279 -19.51 3.26 8.29
N PRO A 280 -18.45 3.55 9.06
CA PRO A 280 -17.50 2.53 9.47
C PRO A 280 -18.23 1.49 10.31
N GLU A 281 -18.48 0.32 9.72
CA GLU A 281 -19.11 -0.82 10.43
C GLU A 281 -18.21 -1.31 11.58
N ASP A 282 -16.90 -1.05 11.48
CA ASP A 282 -15.91 -1.43 12.48
C ASP A 282 -15.65 -0.31 13.50
N LEU A 283 -15.49 -0.69 14.78
CA LEU A 283 -14.99 0.18 15.85
C LEU A 283 -13.54 0.64 15.60
N MET A 284 -12.83 -0.03 14.70
CA MET A 284 -11.38 0.08 14.53
C MET A 284 -10.90 1.48 14.07
N PRO A 285 -11.53 2.18 13.11
CA PRO A 285 -11.16 3.55 12.74
C PRO A 285 -11.32 4.52 13.91
N TRP A 286 -12.37 4.35 14.71
CA TRP A 286 -12.62 5.15 15.91
C TRP A 286 -11.60 4.89 17.00
N LEU A 287 -11.28 3.61 17.25
CA LEU A 287 -10.24 3.24 18.19
C LEU A 287 -8.87 3.80 17.78
N LYS A 288 -8.50 3.67 16.50
CA LYS A 288 -7.28 4.28 15.93
C LYS A 288 -7.28 5.79 16.15
N THR A 289 -8.38 6.45 15.84
CA THR A 289 -8.52 7.91 16.02
C THR A 289 -8.38 8.31 17.49
N ALA A 290 -9.07 7.62 18.41
CA ALA A 290 -9.02 7.90 19.84
C ALA A 290 -7.61 7.68 20.41
N LEU A 291 -6.93 6.61 20.01
CA LEU A 291 -5.55 6.33 20.42
C LEU A 291 -4.58 7.40 19.92
N CYS A 292 -4.73 7.82 18.66
CA CYS A 292 -3.88 8.86 18.07
C CYS A 292 -4.13 10.24 18.69
N VAL A 293 -5.38 10.63 18.90
CA VAL A 293 -5.76 11.89 19.57
C VAL A 293 -5.30 11.88 21.03
N GLY A 294 -5.51 10.76 21.73
CA GLY A 294 -5.03 10.55 23.09
C GLY A 294 -3.51 10.72 23.16
N ALA A 295 -2.76 10.04 22.28
CA ALA A 295 -1.31 10.18 22.18
C ALA A 295 -0.89 11.64 21.98
N VAL A 296 -1.50 12.37 21.04
CA VAL A 296 -1.20 13.79 20.79
C VAL A 296 -1.50 14.65 22.02
N ILE A 297 -2.65 14.50 22.68
CA ILE A 297 -3.01 15.27 23.88
C ILE A 297 -2.02 15.02 25.03
N LEU A 298 -1.66 13.76 25.26
CA LEU A 298 -0.75 13.35 26.32
C LEU A 298 0.65 13.94 26.11
N ILE A 299 1.08 13.89 24.86
CA ILE A 299 2.34 14.43 24.38
C ILE A 299 2.41 15.96 24.51
N LEU A 300 1.29 16.67 24.33
CA LEU A 300 1.23 18.14 24.48
C LEU A 300 1.28 18.63 25.93
N LYS A 301 1.02 17.78 26.93
CA LYS A 301 0.89 18.18 28.34
C LYS A 301 2.13 17.96 29.24
N GLY A 302 3.24 17.42 28.73
CA GLY A 302 4.53 17.37 29.46
C GLY A 302 4.68 16.26 30.53
N SER A 303 5.79 16.29 31.28
CA SER A 303 6.40 15.13 31.98
C SER A 303 5.55 14.39 33.02
N ALA A 304 4.60 15.04 33.70
CA ALA A 304 3.66 14.39 34.63
C ALA A 304 2.71 13.40 33.93
N VAL A 305 2.64 13.47 32.60
CA VAL A 305 1.76 12.66 31.75
C VAL A 305 2.47 11.40 31.22
N THR A 306 3.76 11.20 31.54
CA THR A 306 4.51 10.00 31.10
C THR A 306 3.95 8.69 31.68
N ALA A 307 3.51 8.68 32.95
CA ALA A 307 2.86 7.52 33.56
C ALA A 307 1.48 7.23 32.95
N ILE A 308 0.69 8.28 32.73
CA ILE A 308 -0.63 8.18 32.08
C ILE A 308 -0.47 7.74 30.62
N ALA A 309 0.53 8.27 29.90
CA ALA A 309 0.85 7.87 28.54
C ALA A 309 1.40 6.46 28.44
N GLY A 310 2.22 6.03 29.41
CA GLY A 310 2.61 4.64 29.56
C GLY A 310 1.40 3.74 29.79
N GLY A 311 0.44 4.18 30.63
CA GLY A 311 -0.84 3.53 30.84
C GLY A 311 -1.69 3.43 29.57
N PHE A 312 -1.87 4.52 28.82
CA PHE A 312 -2.59 4.51 27.54
C PHE A 312 -1.87 3.69 26.48
N ALA A 313 -0.54 3.75 26.39
CA ALA A 313 0.23 2.92 25.48
C ALA A 313 0.13 1.43 25.85
N ALA A 314 0.14 1.10 27.14
CA ALA A 314 -0.08 -0.25 27.62
C ALA A 314 -1.51 -0.72 27.33
N VAL A 315 -2.53 0.11 27.58
CA VAL A 315 -3.93 -0.19 27.23
C VAL A 315 -4.10 -0.33 25.72
N ALA A 316 -3.49 0.55 24.92
CA ALA A 316 -3.51 0.46 23.46
C ALA A 316 -2.83 -0.82 22.96
N LEU A 317 -1.70 -1.19 23.56
CA LEU A 317 -1.00 -2.43 23.27
C LEU A 317 -1.86 -3.63 23.68
N ILE A 318 -2.46 -3.63 24.87
CA ILE A 318 -3.35 -4.69 25.35
C ILE A 318 -4.57 -4.81 24.44
N LEU A 319 -5.24 -3.70 24.10
CA LEU A 319 -6.35 -3.69 23.16
C LEU A 319 -5.92 -4.16 21.78
N GLY A 320 -4.75 -3.74 21.30
CA GLY A 320 -4.15 -4.22 20.06
C GLY A 320 -3.84 -5.72 20.07
N LEU A 321 -3.40 -6.26 21.21
CA LEU A 321 -3.17 -7.70 21.41
C LEU A 321 -4.48 -8.48 21.54
N ILE A 322 -5.50 -7.92 22.19
CA ILE A 322 -6.85 -8.52 22.29
C ILE A 322 -7.53 -8.51 20.92
N THR A 323 -7.32 -7.45 20.14
CA THR A 323 -7.86 -7.29 18.77
C THR A 323 -6.90 -7.76 17.69
N VAL A 324 -5.85 -8.52 18.05
CA VAL A 324 -4.84 -8.97 17.08
C VAL A 324 -5.45 -9.86 16.00
N ASP A 325 -6.53 -10.58 16.35
CA ASP A 325 -7.29 -11.42 15.43
C ASP A 325 -8.74 -10.96 15.28
N VAL A 326 -8.92 -9.78 14.69
CA VAL A 326 -10.22 -9.27 14.20
C VAL A 326 -10.52 -9.75 12.78
N ARG A 327 -9.93 -10.85 12.33
CA ARG A 327 -10.24 -11.41 11.00
C ARG A 327 -11.71 -11.81 10.95
N SER A 328 -12.37 -11.52 9.83
CA SER A 328 -13.74 -11.98 9.58
C SER A 328 -13.79 -13.52 9.55
N ASP A 329 -14.97 -14.09 9.79
CA ASP A 329 -15.13 -15.55 9.74
C ASP A 329 -14.76 -16.12 8.38
N TRP A 330 -14.98 -15.36 7.29
CA TRP A 330 -14.50 -15.70 5.95
C TRP A 330 -12.97 -15.75 5.85
N THR A 331 -12.27 -14.74 6.37
CA THR A 331 -10.79 -14.75 6.36
C THR A 331 -10.24 -15.88 7.22
N ARG A 332 -10.82 -16.13 8.41
CA ARG A 332 -10.43 -17.27 9.24
C ARG A 332 -10.67 -18.59 8.52
N PHE A 333 -11.85 -18.78 7.93
CA PHE A 333 -12.18 -19.98 7.16
C PHE A 333 -11.14 -20.21 6.06
N THR A 334 -10.86 -19.18 5.24
CA THR A 334 -9.96 -19.32 4.09
C THR A 334 -8.50 -19.55 4.48
N GLU A 335 -8.03 -18.90 5.56
CA GLU A 335 -6.63 -19.02 6.03
C GLU A 335 -6.38 -20.22 6.95
N THR A 336 -7.42 -20.89 7.47
CA THR A 336 -7.22 -22.09 8.28
C THR A 336 -6.70 -23.25 7.44
N ALA A 337 -5.77 -24.03 8.00
CA ALA A 337 -5.15 -25.17 7.33
C ALA A 337 -6.06 -26.41 7.22
N HIS A 338 -7.37 -26.27 7.48
CA HIS A 338 -8.32 -27.36 7.32
C HIS A 338 -8.40 -27.79 5.86
N PRO A 339 -8.56 -29.10 5.57
CA PRO A 339 -8.82 -29.53 4.21
C PRO A 339 -10.11 -28.85 3.70
N PRO A 340 -10.15 -28.45 2.42
CA PRO A 340 -11.36 -27.92 1.83
C PRO A 340 -12.50 -28.95 1.93
N PRO A 341 -13.78 -28.52 2.06
CA PRO A 341 -14.90 -29.45 2.06
C PRO A 341 -14.85 -30.42 0.86
N GLU A 342 -15.13 -31.69 1.09
CA GLU A 342 -15.05 -32.74 0.05
C GLU A 342 -15.99 -32.44 -1.13
N GLU A 343 -17.18 -31.93 -0.84
CA GLU A 343 -18.13 -31.43 -1.84
C GLU A 343 -17.51 -30.35 -2.74
N LEU A 344 -16.82 -29.36 -2.16
CA LEU A 344 -16.18 -28.32 -2.94
C LEU A 344 -14.99 -28.86 -3.73
N SER A 345 -14.21 -29.76 -3.14
CA SER A 345 -13.02 -30.33 -3.76
C SER A 345 -13.37 -31.17 -4.99
N SER A 346 -14.38 -32.02 -4.88
CA SER A 346 -14.89 -32.86 -5.98
C SER A 346 -15.52 -32.03 -7.11
N LEU A 347 -16.21 -30.92 -6.79
CA LEU A 347 -16.74 -30.01 -7.80
C LEU A 347 -15.65 -29.36 -8.67
N LEU A 348 -14.45 -29.16 -8.10
CA LEU A 348 -13.35 -28.43 -8.71
C LEU A 348 -12.23 -29.32 -9.25
N GLU A 349 -12.29 -30.63 -9.02
CA GLU A 349 -11.25 -31.57 -9.42
C GLU A 349 -10.90 -31.43 -10.91
N ASP A 350 -9.59 -31.28 -11.20
CA ASP A 350 -9.02 -31.09 -12.53
C ASP A 350 -9.60 -29.97 -13.41
N LYS A 351 -10.27 -28.97 -12.80
CA LYS A 351 -10.83 -27.82 -13.51
C LYS A 351 -9.98 -26.57 -13.35
N THR A 352 -9.89 -25.80 -14.43
CA THR A 352 -9.45 -24.41 -14.42
C THR A 352 -10.64 -23.51 -14.05
N VAL A 353 -10.51 -22.77 -12.95
CA VAL A 353 -11.66 -22.12 -12.30
C VAL A 353 -11.47 -20.61 -12.22
N PHE A 354 -12.43 -19.87 -12.78
CA PHE A 354 -12.63 -18.47 -12.45
C PHE A 354 -13.66 -18.36 -11.32
N TRP A 355 -13.23 -17.83 -10.17
CA TRP A 355 -14.10 -17.62 -9.01
C TRP A 355 -14.18 -16.14 -8.65
N ASP A 356 -15.35 -15.53 -8.84
CA ASP A 356 -15.57 -14.12 -8.54
C ASP A 356 -15.28 -13.77 -7.07
N SER A 357 -14.30 -12.88 -6.83
CA SER A 357 -13.81 -12.53 -5.49
C SER A 357 -13.35 -13.75 -4.65
N GLY A 358 -12.96 -14.85 -5.31
CA GLY A 358 -12.63 -16.13 -4.70
C GLY A 358 -11.13 -16.41 -4.52
N LEU A 359 -10.27 -15.41 -4.69
CA LEU A 359 -8.81 -15.60 -4.69
C LEU A 359 -8.30 -16.30 -3.42
N GLN A 360 -8.78 -15.89 -2.25
CA GLN A 360 -8.36 -16.47 -0.96
C GLN A 360 -8.76 -17.93 -0.82
N VAL A 361 -9.98 -18.30 -1.28
CA VAL A 361 -10.45 -19.69 -1.26
C VAL A 361 -9.58 -20.55 -2.18
N MET A 362 -9.31 -20.05 -3.40
CA MET A 362 -8.48 -20.78 -4.37
C MET A 362 -7.05 -20.98 -3.85
N TRP A 363 -6.41 -19.94 -3.32
CA TRP A 363 -5.02 -20.00 -2.89
C TRP A 363 -4.79 -20.69 -1.55
N PHE A 364 -5.58 -20.36 -0.53
CA PHE A 364 -5.29 -20.80 0.83
C PHE A 364 -6.03 -22.09 1.19
N SER A 365 -7.32 -22.18 0.85
CA SER A 365 -8.13 -23.36 1.18
C SER A 365 -7.92 -24.49 0.17
N LEU A 366 -8.00 -24.19 -1.13
CA LEU A 366 -7.92 -25.18 -2.20
C LEU A 366 -6.48 -25.40 -2.71
N ARG A 367 -5.55 -24.49 -2.40
CA ARG A 367 -4.14 -24.53 -2.86
C ARG A 367 -4.00 -24.69 -4.38
N ARG A 368 -4.89 -24.04 -5.12
CA ARG A 368 -4.96 -24.09 -6.59
C ARG A 368 -4.75 -22.72 -7.21
N PRO A 369 -4.23 -22.66 -8.45
CA PRO A 369 -4.21 -21.41 -9.18
C PRO A 369 -5.64 -20.91 -9.41
N HIS A 370 -5.82 -19.61 -9.27
CA HIS A 370 -7.05 -18.93 -9.69
C HIS A 370 -6.87 -18.50 -11.15
N PHE A 371 -7.90 -18.67 -11.98
CA PHE A 371 -7.79 -18.39 -13.41
C PHE A 371 -7.52 -16.90 -13.71
N TYR A 372 -8.13 -16.00 -12.95
CA TYR A 372 -7.95 -14.55 -13.07
C TYR A 372 -8.41 -13.84 -11.81
N SER A 373 -7.53 -13.07 -11.17
CA SER A 373 -7.95 -12.05 -10.20
C SER A 373 -7.16 -10.76 -10.40
N CYS A 374 -7.85 -9.64 -10.21
CA CYS A 374 -7.29 -8.30 -10.21
C CYS A 374 -6.12 -8.16 -9.22
N ARG A 375 -6.13 -8.91 -8.11
CA ARG A 375 -5.04 -8.91 -7.12
C ARG A 375 -3.81 -9.71 -7.55
N GLN A 376 -3.95 -10.69 -8.45
CA GLN A 376 -2.85 -11.57 -8.89
C GLN A 376 -1.90 -10.93 -9.90
N LYS A 377 -2.30 -9.80 -10.50
CA LYS A 377 -1.51 -9.12 -11.53
C LYS A 377 -0.15 -8.62 -11.07
N GLY A 378 0.19 -8.69 -9.78
CA GLY A 378 1.51 -8.27 -9.29
C GLY A 378 2.68 -8.88 -10.08
N GLY A 379 2.52 -10.10 -10.61
CA GLY A 379 3.50 -10.77 -11.47
C GLY A 379 3.71 -10.14 -12.85
N MET A 380 2.75 -9.35 -13.35
CA MET A 380 2.78 -8.75 -14.69
C MET A 380 3.97 -7.82 -14.93
N VAL A 381 4.62 -7.31 -13.88
CA VAL A 381 5.79 -6.44 -14.01
C VAL A 381 7.09 -7.23 -14.29
N PHE A 382 7.06 -8.54 -14.11
CA PHE A 382 8.24 -9.41 -14.23
C PHE A 382 8.21 -10.28 -15.50
N TYR A 383 7.02 -10.68 -15.95
CA TYR A 383 6.83 -11.61 -17.06
C TYR A 383 5.85 -11.08 -18.09
N ARG A 384 6.33 -10.93 -19.33
CA ARG A 384 5.53 -10.49 -20.50
C ARG A 384 4.30 -11.35 -20.71
N ASP A 385 4.48 -12.66 -20.82
CA ASP A 385 3.39 -13.56 -21.19
C ASP A 385 2.29 -13.58 -20.12
N GLN A 386 2.69 -13.48 -18.85
CA GLN A 386 1.73 -13.33 -17.75
C GLN A 386 0.96 -12.01 -17.86
N ALA A 387 1.63 -10.91 -18.23
CA ALA A 387 0.99 -9.60 -18.40
C ALA A 387 -0.02 -9.61 -19.55
N VAL A 388 0.35 -10.17 -20.71
CA VAL A 388 -0.56 -10.29 -21.85
C VAL A 388 -1.74 -11.20 -21.50
N GLU A 389 -1.46 -12.36 -20.90
CA GLU A 389 -2.48 -13.36 -20.61
C GLU A 389 -3.48 -12.89 -19.53
N ILE A 390 -3.01 -12.23 -18.47
CA ILE A 390 -3.91 -11.74 -17.41
C ILE A 390 -4.83 -10.64 -17.94
N ILE A 391 -4.35 -9.77 -18.84
CA ILE A 391 -5.19 -8.75 -19.47
C ILE A 391 -6.15 -9.39 -20.46
N ARG A 392 -5.71 -10.34 -21.30
CA ARG A 392 -6.59 -11.07 -22.21
C ARG A 392 -7.76 -11.73 -21.47
N ARG A 393 -7.47 -12.48 -20.41
CA ARG A 393 -8.50 -13.12 -19.56
C ARG A 393 -9.42 -12.09 -18.92
N GLY A 394 -8.85 -11.05 -18.31
CA GLY A 394 -9.62 -10.02 -17.63
C GLY A 394 -10.56 -9.25 -18.56
N MET A 395 -10.13 -8.93 -19.78
CA MET A 395 -10.96 -8.24 -20.78
C MET A 395 -12.14 -9.08 -21.26
N VAL A 396 -11.97 -10.40 -21.40
CA VAL A 396 -13.08 -11.30 -21.75
C VAL A 396 -14.02 -11.50 -20.56
N LEU A 397 -13.46 -11.78 -19.38
CA LEU A 397 -14.23 -12.03 -18.16
C LEU A 397 -14.97 -10.80 -17.66
N SER A 398 -14.53 -9.58 -17.99
CA SER A 398 -15.23 -8.36 -17.58
C SER A 398 -16.63 -8.23 -18.17
N ALA A 399 -16.95 -9.00 -19.22
CA ALA A 399 -18.31 -9.16 -19.74
C ALA A 399 -19.29 -9.76 -18.72
N LEU A 400 -18.79 -10.49 -17.72
CA LEU A 400 -19.60 -11.04 -16.64
C LEU A 400 -20.11 -9.95 -15.67
N ASN A 401 -19.54 -8.75 -15.71
CA ASN A 401 -19.88 -7.63 -14.81
C ASN A 401 -19.86 -8.01 -13.31
N SER A 402 -18.99 -8.96 -12.94
CA SER A 402 -18.88 -9.49 -11.58
C SER A 402 -18.14 -8.53 -10.62
N ASP A 403 -18.10 -8.84 -9.33
CA ASP A 403 -17.50 -7.96 -8.31
C ASP A 403 -15.97 -7.86 -8.41
N GLU A 404 -15.31 -8.83 -9.04
CA GLU A 404 -13.88 -8.79 -9.38
C GLU A 404 -13.53 -7.63 -10.34
N PHE A 405 -14.53 -7.11 -11.07
CA PHE A 405 -14.35 -6.04 -12.05
C PHE A 405 -14.89 -4.71 -11.52
N PRO A 406 -14.03 -3.70 -11.36
CA PRO A 406 -14.43 -2.36 -10.92
C PRO A 406 -15.30 -1.63 -11.95
N ALA A 407 -16.17 -0.77 -11.43
CA ALA A 407 -17.04 0.11 -12.22
C ALA A 407 -16.35 1.44 -12.61
N ASP A 408 -15.26 1.80 -11.96
CA ASP A 408 -14.55 3.07 -12.11
C ASP A 408 -13.29 2.95 -12.97
N GLN A 409 -13.00 4.02 -13.73
CA GLN A 409 -11.81 4.07 -14.58
C GLN A 409 -10.48 4.23 -13.83
N THR A 410 -10.57 4.61 -12.56
CA THR A 410 -9.41 4.80 -11.67
C THR A 410 -8.85 3.48 -11.16
N SER A 411 -9.60 2.40 -11.33
CA SER A 411 -9.14 1.08 -10.96
C SER A 411 -8.06 0.58 -11.91
N GLN A 412 -7.16 -0.21 -11.35
CA GLN A 412 -6.01 -0.72 -12.09
C GLN A 412 -6.32 -2.07 -12.77
N CYS A 413 -7.58 -2.35 -13.10
CA CYS A 413 -8.05 -3.62 -13.64
C CYS A 413 -9.04 -3.36 -14.80
N PRO A 414 -9.21 -4.34 -15.71
CA PRO A 414 -10.30 -4.29 -16.69
C PRO A 414 -11.62 -3.92 -16.01
N GLN A 415 -12.37 -3.03 -16.63
CA GLN A 415 -13.64 -2.53 -16.09
C GLN A 415 -14.80 -3.41 -16.54
N LYS A 416 -15.89 -3.36 -15.77
CA LYS A 416 -17.18 -3.89 -16.21
C LYS A 416 -17.56 -3.32 -17.58
N GLN A 417 -18.15 -4.15 -18.44
CA GLN A 417 -18.68 -3.69 -19.73
C GLN A 417 -19.91 -2.79 -19.53
N ASP A 418 -20.70 -3.10 -18.51
CA ASP A 418 -21.77 -2.22 -18.03
C ASP A 418 -21.47 -1.82 -16.59
N LYS A 419 -21.21 -0.52 -16.40
CA LYS A 419 -20.88 0.10 -15.11
C LYS A 419 -21.96 -0.15 -14.04
N TYR A 420 -23.21 -0.25 -14.46
CA TYR A 420 -24.36 -0.39 -13.56
C TYR A 420 -24.81 -1.84 -13.41
N ALA A 421 -24.32 -2.75 -14.25
CA ALA A 421 -24.62 -4.16 -14.12
C ALA A 421 -23.92 -4.75 -12.90
N THR A 422 -24.70 -5.41 -12.06
CA THR A 422 -24.24 -6.24 -10.96
C THR A 422 -24.24 -7.73 -11.32
N LEU A 423 -24.71 -8.06 -12.53
CA LEU A 423 -24.98 -9.42 -13.00
C LEU A 423 -24.59 -9.58 -14.47
N PRO A 424 -24.19 -10.80 -14.90
CA PRO A 424 -24.14 -11.14 -16.31
C PRO A 424 -25.52 -10.98 -16.95
N SER A 425 -25.57 -10.49 -18.19
CA SER A 425 -26.81 -10.20 -18.92
C SER A 425 -27.59 -11.42 -19.44
N GLY A 426 -27.11 -12.65 -19.22
CA GLY A 426 -27.80 -13.89 -19.56
C GLY A 426 -26.89 -14.96 -20.19
N LYS A 427 -27.49 -16.03 -20.74
CA LYS A 427 -26.78 -17.20 -21.31
C LYS A 427 -25.76 -16.82 -22.38
N ALA A 428 -26.11 -15.89 -23.28
CA ALA A 428 -25.24 -15.47 -24.38
C ALA A 428 -23.88 -14.91 -23.92
N THR A 429 -23.83 -14.32 -22.72
CA THR A 429 -22.57 -13.82 -22.13
C THR A 429 -21.66 -14.98 -21.74
N PHE A 430 -22.19 -16.07 -21.19
CA PHE A 430 -21.42 -17.27 -20.89
C PHE A 430 -20.94 -17.97 -22.15
N GLU A 431 -21.80 -18.07 -23.18
CA GLU A 431 -21.41 -18.61 -24.50
C GLU A 431 -20.22 -17.86 -25.08
N ARG A 432 -20.27 -16.52 -25.06
CA ARG A 432 -19.17 -15.68 -25.54
C ARG A 432 -17.89 -15.87 -24.73
N VAL A 433 -17.99 -15.85 -23.39
CA VAL A 433 -16.83 -15.98 -22.49
C VAL A 433 -16.19 -17.37 -22.62
N CYS A 434 -16.98 -18.43 -22.58
CA CYS A 434 -16.50 -19.81 -22.64
C CYS A 434 -15.99 -20.22 -24.03
N ALA A 435 -16.48 -19.58 -25.10
CA ALA A 435 -15.93 -19.72 -26.45
C ALA A 435 -14.59 -18.99 -26.60
N ALA A 436 -14.46 -17.79 -26.02
CA ALA A 436 -13.23 -16.99 -26.08
C ALA A 436 -12.11 -17.50 -25.14
N LEU A 437 -12.45 -18.30 -24.13
CA LEU A 437 -11.53 -18.88 -23.14
C LEU A 437 -11.70 -20.41 -23.12
N PRO A 438 -11.16 -21.14 -24.12
CA PRO A 438 -11.29 -22.60 -24.21
C PRO A 438 -10.65 -23.34 -23.02
N GLU A 439 -9.65 -22.74 -22.37
CA GLU A 439 -8.98 -23.28 -21.20
C GLU A 439 -9.76 -23.10 -19.88
N LEU A 440 -10.84 -22.32 -19.87
CA LEU A 440 -11.66 -22.10 -18.68
C LEU A 440 -12.73 -23.20 -18.57
N ASP A 441 -12.72 -23.98 -17.50
CA ASP A 441 -13.67 -25.08 -17.34
C ASP A 441 -14.90 -24.67 -16.55
N LEU A 442 -14.71 -23.76 -15.58
CA LEU A 442 -15.71 -23.46 -14.57
C LEU A 442 -15.71 -21.98 -14.19
N ILE A 443 -16.90 -21.40 -14.17
CA ILE A 443 -17.16 -20.06 -13.68
C ILE A 443 -17.96 -20.18 -12.37
N VAL A 444 -17.49 -19.54 -11.30
CA VAL A 444 -18.15 -19.52 -9.99
C VAL A 444 -18.52 -18.08 -9.65
N LEU A 445 -19.82 -17.80 -9.53
CA LEU A 445 -20.34 -16.47 -9.21
C LEU A 445 -21.17 -16.50 -7.93
N ARG A 446 -21.26 -15.38 -7.23
CA ARG A 446 -22.19 -15.20 -6.09
C ARG A 446 -23.65 -15.09 -6.54
N SER A 447 -23.85 -14.78 -7.82
CA SER A 447 -25.15 -14.46 -8.38
C SER A 447 -25.79 -15.65 -9.08
N ARG A 448 -27.10 -15.80 -8.86
CA ARG A 448 -27.92 -16.87 -9.45
C ARG A 448 -28.47 -16.47 -10.81
N LEU A 449 -28.21 -17.29 -11.82
CA LEU A 449 -28.91 -17.24 -13.11
C LEU A 449 -29.77 -18.50 -13.27
N PRO A 450 -31.10 -18.41 -13.12
CA PRO A 450 -31.98 -19.55 -13.15
C PRO A 450 -31.81 -20.41 -14.42
N GLY A 451 -31.68 -21.73 -14.23
CA GLY A 451 -31.56 -22.70 -15.32
C GLY A 451 -30.17 -22.84 -15.94
N LEU A 452 -29.18 -22.05 -15.51
CA LEU A 452 -27.82 -22.08 -16.09
C LEU A 452 -26.74 -22.71 -15.20
N TYR A 453 -26.92 -22.71 -13.87
CA TYR A 453 -25.93 -23.30 -12.96
C TYR A 453 -26.15 -24.81 -12.79
N ARG A 454 -25.07 -25.56 -12.51
CA ARG A 454 -25.07 -27.02 -12.30
C ARG A 454 -24.97 -27.44 -10.84
N ALA A 455 -24.29 -26.62 -10.04
CA ALA A 455 -24.11 -26.87 -8.61
C ALA A 455 -24.17 -25.56 -7.84
N VAL A 456 -24.46 -25.67 -6.55
CA VAL A 456 -24.42 -24.58 -5.59
C VAL A 456 -23.60 -25.05 -4.41
N TRP A 457 -22.63 -24.25 -3.99
CA TRP A 457 -21.92 -24.44 -2.74
C TRP A 457 -22.23 -23.27 -1.82
N VAL A 458 -22.62 -23.56 -0.58
CA VAL A 458 -22.88 -22.53 0.43
C VAL A 458 -21.70 -22.47 1.37
N ALA A 459 -21.11 -21.29 1.54
CA ALA A 459 -20.01 -21.13 2.48
C ALA A 459 -20.43 -21.55 3.90
N PRO A 460 -19.60 -22.32 4.63
CA PRO A 460 -19.92 -22.76 5.99
C PRO A 460 -19.88 -21.62 7.01
N VAL A 461 -19.44 -20.43 6.59
CA VAL A 461 -19.34 -19.21 7.39
C VAL A 461 -20.12 -18.09 6.71
N THR A 462 -20.52 -17.09 7.49
CA THR A 462 -21.11 -15.88 6.94
C THR A 462 -20.07 -15.04 6.21
N VAL A 463 -20.46 -14.49 5.07
CA VAL A 463 -19.67 -13.53 4.32
C VAL A 463 -20.44 -12.21 4.33
N GLY A 464 -19.73 -11.09 4.42
CA GLY A 464 -20.34 -9.79 4.19
C GLY A 464 -20.77 -9.68 2.73
N VAL A 465 -22.07 -9.62 2.49
CA VAL A 465 -22.66 -9.38 1.16
C VAL A 465 -23.04 -7.91 1.07
N PRO A 466 -22.51 -7.13 0.11
CA PRO A 466 -22.97 -5.78 -0.12
C PRO A 466 -24.41 -5.79 -0.60
N LEU A 467 -25.27 -5.06 0.10
CA LEU A 467 -26.63 -4.77 -0.30
C LEU A 467 -26.66 -3.58 -1.28
N ALA A 468 -27.78 -3.40 -1.98
CA ALA A 468 -27.94 -2.31 -2.96
C ALA A 468 -27.82 -0.91 -2.33
N ASP A 469 -28.03 -0.79 -1.01
CA ASP A 469 -27.86 0.43 -0.24
C ASP A 469 -26.42 0.64 0.29
N GLY A 470 -25.50 -0.26 -0.06
CA GLY A 470 -24.09 -0.21 0.37
C GLY A 470 -23.79 -0.88 1.71
N THR A 471 -24.81 -1.31 2.47
CA THR A 471 -24.58 -1.98 3.77
C THR A 471 -24.12 -3.43 3.59
N LEU A 472 -23.29 -3.96 4.50
CA LEU A 472 -22.90 -5.37 4.46
C LEU A 472 -23.87 -6.22 5.30
N LYS A 473 -24.59 -7.13 4.66
CA LYS A 473 -25.36 -8.15 5.37
C LYS A 473 -24.50 -9.40 5.56
N GLN A 474 -24.27 -9.77 6.82
CA GLN A 474 -23.69 -11.08 7.15
C GLN A 474 -24.70 -12.17 6.81
N ALA A 475 -24.41 -12.95 5.78
CA ALA A 475 -25.25 -14.06 5.35
C ALA A 475 -24.39 -15.22 4.85
N GLN A 476 -24.92 -16.43 4.97
CA GLN A 476 -24.38 -17.56 4.22
C GLN A 476 -24.52 -17.24 2.74
N THR A 477 -23.37 -17.17 2.05
CA THR A 477 -23.33 -16.75 0.65
C THR A 477 -23.29 -18.00 -0.23
N PRO A 478 -24.32 -18.25 -1.05
CA PRO A 478 -24.28 -19.30 -2.04
C PRO A 478 -23.36 -18.88 -3.20
N PHE A 479 -22.59 -19.84 -3.71
CA PHE A 479 -21.77 -19.73 -4.91
C PHE A 479 -22.33 -20.69 -5.96
N PHE A 480 -22.62 -20.16 -7.14
CA PHE A 480 -23.24 -20.88 -8.24
C PHE A 480 -22.19 -21.25 -9.28
N PHE A 481 -22.18 -22.53 -9.69
CA PHE A 481 -21.19 -23.12 -10.57
C PHE A 481 -21.75 -23.27 -11.98
N TYR A 482 -21.08 -22.67 -12.95
CA TYR A 482 -21.44 -22.67 -14.37
C TYR A 482 -20.33 -23.38 -15.16
N GLN A 483 -20.64 -24.50 -15.81
CA GLN A 483 -19.65 -25.29 -16.55
C GLN A 483 -19.52 -24.75 -17.98
N CYS A 484 -18.30 -24.41 -18.41
CA CYS A 484 -18.10 -23.84 -19.75
C CYS A 484 -18.47 -24.80 -20.89
N ALA A 485 -18.43 -26.11 -20.65
CA ALA A 485 -18.89 -27.11 -21.60
C ALA A 485 -20.37 -26.94 -21.99
N ASP A 486 -21.22 -26.44 -21.08
CA ASP A 486 -22.65 -26.20 -21.36
C ASP A 486 -22.89 -25.01 -22.31
N PHE A 487 -21.87 -24.19 -22.53
CA PHE A 487 -21.96 -22.94 -23.30
C PHE A 487 -21.09 -22.96 -24.57
N ARG A 488 -20.37 -24.07 -24.84
CA ARG A 488 -19.62 -24.30 -26.08
C ARG A 488 -20.48 -25.15 -27.01
N SER A 489 -21.26 -24.49 -27.85
CA SER A 489 -22.05 -25.11 -28.92
C SER A 489 -21.30 -25.13 -30.24
#